data_AF-A0A2E4E3J4-F1
#
_entry.id   AF-A0A2E4E3J4-F1
#
_cell.length_a   1.000
_cell.length_b   1.000
_cell.length_c   1.000
_cell.angle_alpha   90.00
_cell.angle_beta   90.00
_cell.angle_gamma   90.00
#
_symmetry.space_group_name_H-M   'P 1'
#
loop_
_entity.id
_entity.type
_entity.pdbx_description
1 polymer ?
#
loop_
_entity_poly.entity_id
_entity_poly.type
_entity_poly.pdbx_seq_one_letter_code
_entity_poly.pdbx_strand_id
1 'polypeptide(L)'
;RKKQEAIRKAEEERKQQEAIRKAEEKKEKEYLKAEEKRLKKWKKDEEKRQREIARELQKNKKKDEIRVQKLKAEMKRQKNEQILERKRKEELEKRKKVAEKKKLEAQIKKERKEQKLKDKLKLQEKKREIAKRKKEQEKIKRQQEVEKKKNEKIETAKRKKEAAEREILKKEEIKLKKLQDQKNKQALAEKRREEEKQKRRLINEKIKNEKIQIAKKIKEKNYLQQLKDEEEKKILIEKQKEKHRIAQIKREELQKQRLMKLREINEKNKTKAELEKNKKNEEKLSEKKSKTVEATIVENDIFNEKIEDINNEIIVNKIKEKVLLKELSEQRNKEIEKRKYSYYNQKPENQIKSDNTKYFFDENIVDKLSSNSEKRIINETKREKKKLEKKIIKPKKNNSENNQNQRNIITAFNAQPVIELREKKFTEKTEIFLFENSQLDLDTSQKIKISEYVGQVINKPIKIEIKLHSKKQDKTAKSRSLLIRAFLVKLGISHNRINIEFDENYSELTKNEIAISFIEI
;
A
#
# COMPACT_ATOMS: atom_id res chain seq x y z
N ARG A 1 -172.71 101.41 -79.97
CA ARG A 1 -171.35 101.22 -80.54
C ARG A 1 -170.26 101.88 -79.68
N LYS A 2 -169.95 103.19 -79.75
CA LYS A 2 -168.80 103.82 -79.02
C LYS A 2 -168.58 103.39 -77.54
N LYS A 3 -169.63 103.17 -76.73
CA LYS A 3 -169.48 102.70 -75.33
C LYS A 3 -168.94 101.25 -75.16
N GLN A 4 -169.11 100.36 -76.13
CA GLN A 4 -168.68 98.95 -76.03
C GLN A 4 -167.18 98.77 -76.32
N GLU A 5 -166.59 99.71 -77.06
CA GLU A 5 -165.19 99.68 -77.50
C GLU A 5 -164.23 100.08 -76.36
N ALA A 6 -164.62 101.07 -75.55
CA ALA A 6 -163.88 101.49 -74.36
C ALA A 6 -163.74 100.38 -73.31
N ILE A 7 -164.79 99.54 -73.14
CA ILE A 7 -164.79 98.43 -72.17
C ILE A 7 -163.73 97.37 -72.56
N ARG A 8 -163.60 97.05 -73.85
CA ARG A 8 -162.58 96.10 -74.32
C ARG A 8 -161.15 96.57 -74.04
N LYS A 9 -160.83 97.84 -74.33
CA LYS A 9 -159.48 98.38 -74.05
C LYS A 9 -159.11 98.30 -72.56
N ALA A 10 -160.03 98.65 -71.66
CA ALA A 10 -159.78 98.57 -70.22
C ALA A 10 -159.56 97.12 -69.71
N GLU A 11 -160.16 96.13 -70.37
CA GLU A 11 -159.93 94.71 -70.06
C GLU A 11 -158.56 94.22 -70.57
N GLU A 12 -158.13 94.67 -71.75
CA GLU A 12 -156.81 94.37 -72.31
C GLU A 12 -155.67 95.03 -71.52
N GLU A 13 -155.82 96.30 -71.12
CA GLU A 13 -154.86 96.99 -70.25
C GLU A 13 -154.68 96.28 -68.89
N ARG A 14 -155.78 95.82 -68.27
CA ARG A 14 -155.71 95.00 -67.04
C ARG A 14 -154.96 93.69 -67.26
N LYS A 15 -155.21 92.99 -68.36
CA LYS A 15 -154.50 91.75 -68.71
C LYS A 15 -153.00 91.99 -68.96
N GLN A 16 -152.63 93.11 -69.58
CA GLN A 16 -151.24 93.52 -69.77
C GLN A 16 -150.56 93.85 -68.43
N GLN A 17 -151.19 94.63 -67.56
CA GLN A 17 -150.66 94.93 -66.22
C GLN A 17 -150.48 93.67 -65.35
N GLU A 18 -151.45 92.74 -65.37
CA GLU A 18 -151.34 91.48 -64.63
C GLU A 18 -150.24 90.57 -65.20
N ALA A 19 -150.03 90.56 -66.53
CA ALA A 19 -148.94 89.85 -67.17
C ALA A 19 -147.56 90.42 -66.80
N ILE A 20 -147.42 91.76 -66.74
CA ILE A 20 -146.20 92.45 -66.29
C ILE A 20 -145.89 92.05 -64.84
N ARG A 21 -146.86 92.17 -63.93
CA ARG A 21 -146.64 91.83 -62.51
C ARG A 21 -146.25 90.36 -62.31
N LYS A 22 -146.85 89.44 -63.08
CA LYS A 22 -146.48 88.00 -63.09
C LYS A 22 -145.11 87.72 -63.72
N ALA A 23 -144.59 88.60 -64.58
CA ALA A 23 -143.24 88.50 -65.12
C ALA A 23 -142.19 89.05 -64.14
N GLU A 24 -142.50 90.12 -63.42
CA GLU A 24 -141.65 90.69 -62.37
C GLU A 24 -141.51 89.74 -61.18
N GLU A 25 -142.63 89.21 -60.68
CA GLU A 25 -142.65 88.21 -59.59
C GLU A 25 -141.87 86.93 -59.94
N LYS A 26 -141.79 86.56 -61.24
CA LYS A 26 -140.91 85.49 -61.72
C LYS A 26 -139.44 85.88 -61.67
N LYS A 27 -139.07 87.05 -62.20
CA LYS A 27 -137.69 87.56 -62.18
C LYS A 27 -137.14 87.67 -60.75
N GLU A 28 -137.96 88.17 -59.82
CA GLU A 28 -137.60 88.28 -58.40
C GLU A 28 -137.36 86.91 -57.76
N LYS A 29 -138.26 85.94 -57.99
CA LYS A 29 -138.10 84.55 -57.51
C LYS A 29 -136.90 83.83 -58.16
N GLU A 30 -136.51 84.18 -59.37
CA GLU A 30 -135.28 83.69 -60.00
C GLU A 30 -134.03 84.35 -59.44
N TYR A 31 -134.06 85.67 -59.17
CA TYR A 31 -132.98 86.40 -58.53
C TYR A 31 -132.69 85.85 -57.12
N LEU A 32 -133.73 85.70 -56.28
CA LEU A 32 -133.62 85.12 -54.94
C LEU A 32 -133.06 83.68 -54.97
N LYS A 33 -133.48 82.86 -55.95
CA LYS A 33 -132.90 81.52 -56.16
C LYS A 33 -131.44 81.54 -56.63
N ALA A 34 -131.03 82.55 -57.40
CA ALA A 34 -129.64 82.73 -57.82
C ALA A 34 -128.75 83.20 -56.67
N GLU A 35 -129.26 84.11 -55.84
CA GLU A 35 -128.59 84.63 -54.65
C GLU A 35 -128.45 83.57 -53.55
N GLU A 36 -129.50 82.80 -53.27
CA GLU A 36 -129.43 81.68 -52.32
C GLU A 36 -128.42 80.61 -52.78
N LYS A 37 -128.34 80.32 -54.09
CA LYS A 37 -127.31 79.46 -54.68
C LYS A 37 -125.90 80.03 -54.53
N ARG A 38 -125.71 81.35 -54.74
CA ARG A 38 -124.42 82.04 -54.50
C ARG A 38 -124.00 81.94 -53.03
N LEU A 39 -124.91 82.21 -52.09
CA LEU A 39 -124.65 82.15 -50.65
C LEU A 39 -124.34 80.71 -50.18
N LYS A 40 -125.08 79.71 -50.66
CA LYS A 40 -124.81 78.29 -50.40
C LYS A 40 -123.44 77.86 -50.97
N LYS A 41 -123.06 78.33 -52.16
CA LYS A 41 -121.72 78.08 -52.72
C LYS A 41 -120.63 78.73 -51.86
N TRP A 42 -120.77 80.01 -51.53
CA TRP A 42 -119.79 80.75 -50.72
C TRP A 42 -119.56 80.09 -49.35
N LYS A 43 -120.63 79.75 -48.62
CA LYS A 43 -120.52 79.02 -47.34
C LYS A 43 -119.78 77.69 -47.49
N LYS A 44 -120.04 76.92 -48.57
CA LYS A 44 -119.38 75.63 -48.85
C LYS A 44 -117.91 75.77 -49.23
N ASP A 45 -117.54 76.85 -49.91
CA ASP A 45 -116.14 77.11 -50.30
C ASP A 45 -115.32 77.70 -49.15
N GLU A 46 -115.92 78.50 -48.27
CA GLU A 46 -115.29 78.94 -47.01
C GLU A 46 -115.12 77.79 -46.01
N GLU A 47 -116.11 76.89 -45.89
CA GLU A 47 -115.96 75.68 -45.06
C GLU A 47 -114.79 74.78 -45.52
N LYS A 48 -114.53 74.69 -46.83
CA LYS A 48 -113.34 73.99 -47.35
C LYS A 48 -112.04 74.64 -46.87
N ARG A 49 -111.93 75.97 -46.93
CA ARG A 49 -110.75 76.72 -46.47
C ARG A 49 -110.48 76.47 -44.99
N GLN A 50 -111.52 76.56 -44.15
CA GLN A 50 -111.41 76.26 -42.72
C GLN A 50 -110.92 74.82 -42.46
N ARG A 51 -111.49 73.84 -43.18
CA ARG A 51 -111.05 72.43 -43.14
C ARG A 51 -109.62 72.23 -43.64
N GLU A 52 -109.15 73.03 -44.59
CA GLU A 52 -107.80 72.97 -45.16
C GLU A 52 -106.75 73.56 -44.21
N ILE A 53 -106.99 74.76 -43.67
CA ILE A 53 -106.17 75.40 -42.63
C ILE A 53 -106.03 74.47 -41.41
N ALA A 54 -107.12 73.85 -40.96
CA ALA A 54 -107.09 72.89 -39.86
C ALA A 54 -106.21 71.65 -40.16
N ARG A 55 -106.22 71.15 -41.41
CA ARG A 55 -105.35 70.04 -41.86
C ARG A 55 -103.88 70.46 -41.90
N GLU A 56 -103.58 71.68 -42.33
CA GLU A 56 -102.21 72.21 -42.35
C GLU A 56 -101.63 72.36 -40.94
N LEU A 57 -102.41 72.93 -40.01
CA LEU A 57 -102.04 73.02 -38.60
C LEU A 57 -101.80 71.64 -37.96
N GLN A 58 -102.62 70.63 -38.28
CA GLN A 58 -102.38 69.25 -37.83
C GLN A 58 -101.12 68.63 -38.47
N LYS A 59 -100.87 68.84 -39.76
CA LYS A 59 -99.64 68.38 -40.43
C LYS A 59 -98.39 68.99 -39.77
N ASN A 60 -98.42 70.27 -39.44
CA ASN A 60 -97.28 70.96 -38.85
C ASN A 60 -97.03 70.54 -37.39
N LYS A 61 -98.08 70.44 -36.55
CA LYS A 61 -97.96 69.85 -35.20
C LYS A 61 -97.30 68.47 -35.22
N LYS A 62 -97.72 67.58 -36.12
CA LYS A 62 -97.10 66.24 -36.29
C LYS A 62 -95.64 66.30 -36.75
N LYS A 63 -95.25 67.24 -37.63
CA LYS A 63 -93.84 67.44 -38.01
C LYS A 63 -92.98 67.84 -36.82
N ASP A 64 -93.49 68.72 -35.96
CA ASP A 64 -92.75 69.24 -34.80
C ASP A 64 -92.69 68.23 -33.64
N GLU A 65 -93.75 67.44 -33.42
CA GLU A 65 -93.70 66.24 -32.56
C GLU A 65 -92.60 65.28 -33.01
N ILE A 66 -92.51 64.98 -34.31
CA ILE A 66 -91.46 64.11 -34.88
C ILE A 66 -90.06 64.72 -34.70
N ARG A 67 -89.90 66.05 -34.87
CA ARG A 67 -88.64 66.76 -34.59
C ARG A 67 -88.22 66.62 -33.12
N VAL A 68 -89.14 66.87 -32.19
CA VAL A 68 -88.88 66.75 -30.74
C VAL A 68 -88.55 65.30 -30.35
N GLN A 69 -89.22 64.30 -30.93
CA GLN A 69 -88.89 62.89 -30.70
C GLN A 69 -87.50 62.52 -31.24
N LYS A 70 -87.12 62.99 -32.44
CA LYS A 70 -85.77 62.79 -33.00
C LYS A 70 -84.68 63.39 -32.10
N LEU A 71 -84.83 64.64 -31.66
CA LEU A 71 -83.89 65.30 -30.75
C LEU A 71 -83.77 64.56 -29.40
N LYS A 72 -84.89 64.08 -28.83
CA LYS A 72 -84.87 63.26 -27.60
C LYS A 72 -84.14 61.93 -27.80
N ALA A 73 -84.30 61.28 -28.95
CA ALA A 73 -83.61 60.03 -29.29
C ALA A 73 -82.10 60.25 -29.50
N GLU A 74 -81.72 61.35 -30.15
CA GLU A 74 -80.33 61.72 -30.41
C GLU A 74 -79.57 62.06 -29.12
N MET A 75 -80.16 62.89 -28.24
CA MET A 75 -79.61 63.18 -26.91
C MET A 75 -79.44 61.90 -26.06
N LYS A 76 -80.31 60.90 -26.23
CA LYS A 76 -80.19 59.59 -25.57
C LYS A 76 -79.05 58.76 -26.16
N ARG A 77 -78.81 58.81 -27.47
CA ARG A 77 -77.66 58.16 -28.14
C ARG A 77 -76.34 58.77 -27.63
N GLN A 78 -76.19 60.09 -27.67
CA GLN A 78 -74.98 60.78 -27.23
C GLN A 78 -74.63 60.48 -25.76
N LYS A 79 -75.63 60.48 -24.85
CA LYS A 79 -75.41 60.09 -23.44
C LYS A 79 -74.94 58.64 -23.30
N ASN A 80 -75.53 57.70 -24.04
CA ASN A 80 -75.11 56.30 -24.01
C ASN A 80 -73.68 56.10 -24.56
N GLU A 81 -73.32 56.85 -25.60
CA GLU A 81 -71.99 56.82 -26.21
C GLU A 81 -70.91 57.35 -25.25
N GLN A 82 -71.16 58.49 -24.58
CA GLN A 82 -70.26 59.01 -23.54
C GLN A 82 -70.07 58.01 -22.38
N ILE A 83 -71.13 57.30 -21.97
CA ILE A 83 -71.06 56.25 -20.93
C ILE A 83 -70.20 55.07 -21.42
N LEU A 84 -70.36 54.64 -22.67
CA LEU A 84 -69.56 53.57 -23.26
C LEU A 84 -68.08 53.96 -23.41
N GLU A 85 -67.81 55.21 -23.79
CA GLU A 85 -66.45 55.73 -23.95
C GLU A 85 -65.73 55.85 -22.60
N ARG A 86 -66.41 56.32 -21.54
CA ARG A 86 -65.90 56.31 -20.15
C ARG A 86 -65.55 54.89 -19.70
N LYS A 87 -66.45 53.91 -19.90
CA LYS A 87 -66.20 52.50 -19.57
C LYS A 87 -64.99 51.93 -20.33
N ARG A 88 -64.83 52.25 -21.61
CA ARG A 88 -63.65 51.86 -22.41
C ARG A 88 -62.35 52.48 -21.87
N LYS A 89 -62.36 53.77 -21.49
CA LYS A 89 -61.21 54.47 -20.89
C LYS A 89 -60.81 53.84 -19.55
N GLU A 90 -61.77 53.59 -18.65
CA GLU A 90 -61.53 52.89 -17.39
C GLU A 90 -60.96 51.46 -17.59
N GLU A 91 -61.49 50.70 -18.56
CA GLU A 91 -61.04 49.33 -18.79
C GLU A 91 -59.61 49.31 -19.35
N LEU A 92 -59.27 50.23 -20.25
CA LEU A 92 -57.91 50.42 -20.75
C LEU A 92 -56.94 50.81 -19.62
N GLU A 93 -57.36 51.66 -18.68
CA GLU A 93 -56.56 52.02 -17.51
C GLU A 93 -56.35 50.83 -16.56
N LYS A 94 -57.41 50.05 -16.28
CA LYS A 94 -57.34 48.80 -15.50
C LYS A 94 -56.38 47.80 -16.18
N ARG A 95 -56.44 47.65 -17.51
CA ARG A 95 -55.52 46.82 -18.31
C ARG A 95 -54.07 47.32 -18.22
N LYS A 96 -53.82 48.64 -18.29
CA LYS A 96 -52.47 49.23 -18.11
C LYS A 96 -51.90 48.92 -16.71
N LYS A 97 -52.66 49.21 -15.64
CA LYS A 97 -52.26 48.95 -14.25
C LYS A 97 -51.95 47.46 -14.00
N VAL A 98 -52.69 46.54 -14.62
CA VAL A 98 -52.40 45.10 -14.56
C VAL A 98 -51.13 44.73 -15.34
N ALA A 99 -50.88 45.34 -16.50
CA ALA A 99 -49.65 45.11 -17.27
C ALA A 99 -48.40 45.64 -16.55
N GLU A 100 -48.49 46.78 -15.86
CA GLU A 100 -47.42 47.37 -15.06
C GLU A 100 -47.07 46.50 -13.84
N LYS A 101 -48.08 46.04 -13.08
CA LYS A 101 -47.87 45.07 -11.98
C LYS A 101 -47.16 43.80 -12.47
N LYS A 102 -47.58 43.23 -13.61
CA LYS A 102 -46.93 42.06 -14.22
C LYS A 102 -45.48 42.31 -14.67
N LYS A 103 -45.16 43.52 -15.15
CA LYS A 103 -43.76 43.92 -15.46
C LYS A 103 -42.90 43.96 -14.19
N LEU A 104 -43.40 44.59 -13.13
CA LEU A 104 -42.70 44.76 -11.86
C LEU A 104 -42.49 43.41 -11.14
N GLU A 105 -43.52 42.55 -11.10
CA GLU A 105 -43.38 41.16 -10.62
C GLU A 105 -42.31 40.38 -11.42
N ALA A 106 -42.25 40.58 -12.75
CA ALA A 106 -41.25 39.93 -13.59
C ALA A 106 -39.83 40.44 -13.35
N GLN A 107 -39.65 41.72 -12.97
CA GLN A 107 -38.35 42.29 -12.54
C GLN A 107 -37.91 41.67 -11.21
N ILE A 108 -38.74 41.73 -10.17
CA ILE A 108 -38.47 41.10 -8.87
C ILE A 108 -38.16 39.60 -9.03
N LYS A 109 -38.85 38.90 -9.94
CA LYS A 109 -38.63 37.47 -10.23
C LYS A 109 -37.34 37.20 -11.02
N LYS A 110 -36.77 38.19 -11.72
CA LYS A 110 -35.41 38.13 -12.30
C LYS A 110 -34.35 38.37 -11.23
N GLU A 111 -34.47 39.45 -10.47
CA GLU A 111 -33.55 39.82 -9.38
C GLU A 111 -33.39 38.67 -8.36
N ARG A 112 -34.51 38.11 -7.88
CA ARG A 112 -34.52 36.94 -6.97
C ARG A 112 -33.89 35.67 -7.58
N LYS A 113 -33.80 35.54 -8.90
CA LYS A 113 -33.06 34.45 -9.56
C LYS A 113 -31.56 34.75 -9.63
N GLU A 114 -31.20 35.99 -9.96
CA GLU A 114 -29.82 36.44 -10.06
C GLU A 114 -29.12 36.40 -8.70
N GLN A 115 -29.78 36.89 -7.64
CA GLN A 115 -29.26 36.83 -6.28
C GLN A 115 -29.05 35.38 -5.82
N LYS A 116 -30.02 34.49 -6.04
CA LYS A 116 -29.88 33.04 -5.80
C LYS A 116 -28.75 32.38 -6.62
N LEU A 117 -28.33 32.96 -7.74
CA LEU A 117 -27.19 32.50 -8.52
C LEU A 117 -25.87 33.03 -7.93
N LYS A 118 -25.81 34.31 -7.57
CA LYS A 118 -24.69 34.95 -6.84
C LYS A 118 -24.40 34.22 -5.51
N ASP A 119 -25.43 33.85 -4.76
CA ASP A 119 -25.27 33.13 -3.48
C ASP A 119 -24.79 31.69 -3.68
N LYS A 120 -25.23 31.01 -4.75
CA LYS A 120 -24.71 29.68 -5.13
C LYS A 120 -23.23 29.73 -5.52
N LEU A 121 -22.79 30.77 -6.24
CA LEU A 121 -21.38 30.98 -6.58
C LEU A 121 -20.54 31.21 -5.31
N LYS A 122 -20.94 32.14 -4.43
CA LYS A 122 -20.29 32.37 -3.13
C LYS A 122 -20.18 31.11 -2.28
N LEU A 123 -21.22 30.26 -2.27
CA LEU A 123 -21.20 28.98 -1.55
C LEU A 123 -20.24 27.96 -2.21
N GLN A 124 -20.13 27.95 -3.54
CA GLN A 124 -19.19 27.10 -4.27
C GLN A 124 -17.74 27.55 -4.04
N GLU A 125 -17.48 28.85 -3.96
CA GLU A 125 -16.18 29.44 -3.64
C GLU A 125 -15.75 29.09 -2.21
N LYS A 126 -16.62 29.29 -1.21
CA LYS A 126 -16.36 28.85 0.18
C LYS A 126 -16.07 27.35 0.27
N LYS A 127 -16.78 26.51 -0.49
CA LYS A 127 -16.49 25.06 -0.57
C LYS A 127 -15.12 24.76 -1.20
N ARG A 128 -14.71 25.48 -2.25
CA ARG A 128 -13.37 25.38 -2.86
C ARG A 128 -12.28 25.81 -1.89
N GLU A 129 -12.50 26.89 -1.14
CA GLU A 129 -11.54 27.40 -0.15
C GLU A 129 -11.35 26.42 1.02
N ILE A 130 -12.44 25.89 1.59
CA ILE A 130 -12.39 24.85 2.63
C ILE A 130 -11.64 23.60 2.11
N ALA A 131 -11.84 23.23 0.83
CA ALA A 131 -11.12 22.11 0.22
C ALA A 131 -9.61 22.40 0.02
N LYS A 132 -9.21 23.64 -0.29
CA LYS A 132 -7.79 24.05 -0.31
C LYS A 132 -7.16 23.94 1.09
N ARG A 133 -7.77 24.59 2.09
CA ARG A 133 -7.29 24.57 3.49
C ARG A 133 -7.14 23.14 4.04
N LYS A 134 -8.08 22.24 3.71
CA LYS A 134 -7.96 20.81 4.08
C LYS A 134 -6.76 20.12 3.41
N LYS A 135 -6.51 20.35 2.11
CA LYS A 135 -5.34 19.81 1.39
C LYS A 135 -4.02 20.38 1.92
N GLU A 136 -4.00 21.64 2.33
CA GLU A 136 -2.83 22.29 2.95
C GLU A 136 -2.52 21.69 4.34
N GLN A 137 -3.53 21.55 5.20
CA GLN A 137 -3.40 20.85 6.49
C GLN A 137 -2.93 19.40 6.33
N GLU A 138 -3.42 18.69 5.31
CA GLU A 138 -2.99 17.32 5.01
C GLU A 138 -1.53 17.26 4.55
N LYS A 139 -1.07 18.19 3.70
CA LYS A 139 0.35 18.32 3.31
C LYS A 139 1.24 18.55 4.53
N ILE A 140 0.85 19.47 5.42
CA ILE A 140 1.60 19.79 6.64
C ILE A 140 1.70 18.55 7.55
N LYS A 141 0.60 17.81 7.76
CA LYS A 141 0.63 16.55 8.54
C LYS A 141 1.55 15.51 7.91
N ARG A 142 1.48 15.30 6.59
CA ARG A 142 2.37 14.38 5.86
C ARG A 142 3.85 14.78 5.98
N GLN A 143 4.17 16.08 5.95
CA GLN A 143 5.52 16.59 6.16
C GLN A 143 6.01 16.31 7.60
N GLN A 144 5.20 16.63 8.61
CA GLN A 144 5.51 16.36 10.02
C GLN A 144 5.69 14.85 10.31
N GLU A 145 4.91 13.97 9.68
CA GLU A 145 5.12 12.53 9.78
C GLU A 145 6.45 12.07 9.15
N VAL A 146 6.80 12.59 7.97
CA VAL A 146 8.09 12.28 7.32
C VAL A 146 9.26 12.78 8.15
N GLU A 147 9.12 13.94 8.80
CA GLU A 147 10.12 14.52 9.68
C GLU A 147 10.29 13.73 10.99
N LYS A 148 9.19 13.33 11.64
CA LYS A 148 9.23 12.39 12.78
C LYS A 148 9.94 11.09 12.41
N LYS A 149 9.54 10.47 11.28
CA LYS A 149 10.16 9.23 10.76
C LYS A 149 11.64 9.40 10.34
N LYS A 150 12.11 10.62 10.06
CA LYS A 150 13.55 10.93 9.90
C LYS A 150 14.24 11.01 11.26
N ASN A 151 13.66 11.73 12.21
CA ASN A 151 14.24 11.92 13.54
C ASN A 151 14.33 10.59 14.32
N GLU A 152 13.31 9.75 14.26
CA GLU A 152 13.32 8.37 14.78
C GLU A 152 14.46 7.51 14.18
N LYS A 153 14.72 7.65 12.87
CA LYS A 153 15.84 6.96 12.20
C LYS A 153 17.21 7.51 12.63
N ILE A 154 17.33 8.81 12.83
CA ILE A 154 18.56 9.44 13.34
C ILE A 154 18.81 9.01 14.79
N GLU A 155 17.78 8.98 15.62
CA GLU A 155 17.90 8.59 17.03
C GLU A 155 18.21 7.10 17.19
N THR A 156 17.54 6.22 16.47
CA THR A 156 17.85 4.78 16.46
C THR A 156 19.25 4.49 15.89
N ALA A 157 19.74 5.30 14.95
CA ALA A 157 21.14 5.23 14.50
C ALA A 157 22.13 5.69 15.58
N LYS A 158 21.84 6.78 16.32
CA LYS A 158 22.65 7.23 17.47
C LYS A 158 22.71 6.15 18.56
N ARG A 159 21.55 5.63 19.00
CA ARG A 159 21.46 4.56 20.01
C ARG A 159 22.23 3.30 19.59
N LYS A 160 22.26 2.96 18.29
CA LYS A 160 23.07 1.84 17.75
C LYS A 160 24.57 2.10 17.78
N LYS A 161 25.04 3.32 17.49
CA LYS A 161 26.46 3.69 17.64
C LYS A 161 26.90 3.60 19.09
N GLU A 162 26.15 4.24 19.99
CA GLU A 162 26.43 4.26 21.41
C GLU A 162 26.45 2.84 22.03
N ALA A 163 25.54 1.96 21.60
CA ALA A 163 25.54 0.56 22.01
C ALA A 163 26.81 -0.20 21.54
N ALA A 164 27.28 0.07 20.32
CA ALA A 164 28.51 -0.52 19.79
C ALA A 164 29.76 0.01 20.51
N GLU A 165 29.81 1.31 20.82
CA GLU A 165 30.87 1.94 21.61
C GLU A 165 30.93 1.36 23.04
N ARG A 166 29.77 1.21 23.71
CA ARG A 166 29.64 0.53 25.01
C ARG A 166 30.08 -0.95 24.94
N GLU A 167 29.88 -1.63 23.81
CA GLU A 167 30.38 -3.00 23.61
C GLU A 167 31.90 -3.06 23.41
N ILE A 168 32.50 -2.08 22.74
CA ILE A 168 33.96 -1.97 22.54
C ILE A 168 34.63 -1.76 23.90
N LEU A 169 34.17 -0.79 24.69
CA LEU A 169 34.67 -0.49 26.03
C LEU A 169 34.64 -1.74 26.93
N LYS A 170 33.50 -2.47 26.98
CA LYS A 170 33.41 -3.73 27.73
C LYS A 170 34.40 -4.80 27.26
N LYS A 171 34.68 -4.89 25.95
CA LYS A 171 35.68 -5.82 25.41
C LYS A 171 37.11 -5.40 25.79
N GLU A 172 37.37 -4.12 25.99
CA GLU A 172 38.65 -3.57 26.45
C GLU A 172 38.85 -3.75 27.96
N GLU A 173 37.83 -3.48 28.78
CA GLU A 173 37.80 -3.82 30.21
C GLU A 173 38.12 -5.31 30.44
N ILE A 174 37.49 -6.20 29.67
CA ILE A 174 37.72 -7.66 29.75
C ILE A 174 39.15 -8.02 29.32
N LYS A 175 39.74 -7.34 28.33
CA LYS A 175 41.16 -7.54 27.93
C LYS A 175 42.10 -7.09 29.05
N LEU A 176 41.89 -5.89 29.59
CA LEU A 176 42.69 -5.33 30.69
C LEU A 176 42.65 -6.24 31.92
N LYS A 177 41.46 -6.67 32.33
CA LYS A 177 41.29 -7.59 33.47
C LYS A 177 42.02 -8.92 33.25
N LYS A 178 41.88 -9.55 32.07
CA LYS A 178 42.61 -10.78 31.71
C LYS A 178 44.14 -10.60 31.75
N LEU A 179 44.64 -9.46 31.30
CA LEU A 179 46.08 -9.14 31.32
C LEU A 179 46.59 -8.90 32.74
N GLN A 180 45.78 -8.28 33.61
CA GLN A 180 46.09 -8.11 35.02
C GLN A 180 46.03 -9.46 35.78
N ASP A 181 45.05 -10.31 35.48
CA ASP A 181 44.96 -11.68 36.01
C ASP A 181 46.18 -12.54 35.60
N GLN A 182 46.69 -12.36 34.37
CA GLN A 182 47.93 -13.00 33.92
C GLN A 182 49.15 -12.52 34.70
N LYS A 183 49.33 -11.20 34.88
CA LYS A 183 50.41 -10.63 35.70
C LYS A 183 50.35 -11.13 37.15
N ASN A 184 49.16 -11.15 37.75
CA ASN A 184 48.95 -11.65 39.10
C ASN A 184 49.32 -13.14 39.23
N LYS A 185 48.96 -13.97 38.24
CA LYS A 185 49.36 -15.40 38.19
C LYS A 185 50.86 -15.59 38.02
N GLN A 186 51.53 -14.76 37.21
CA GLN A 186 52.98 -14.79 37.04
C GLN A 186 53.69 -14.43 38.35
N ALA A 187 53.33 -13.32 39.00
CA ALA A 187 53.91 -12.90 40.27
C ALA A 187 53.68 -13.93 41.40
N LEU A 188 52.52 -14.58 41.45
CA LEU A 188 52.25 -15.66 42.41
C LEU A 188 53.09 -16.91 42.15
N ALA A 189 53.30 -17.28 40.88
CA ALA A 189 54.15 -18.40 40.50
C ALA A 189 55.64 -18.11 40.77
N GLU A 190 56.07 -16.85 40.62
CA GLU A 190 57.41 -16.40 40.95
C GLU A 190 57.69 -16.47 42.45
N LYS A 191 56.81 -15.89 43.29
CA LYS A 191 56.91 -16.02 44.76
C LYS A 191 57.00 -17.48 45.22
N ARG A 192 56.17 -18.37 44.65
CA ARG A 192 56.25 -19.81 44.96
C ARG A 192 57.60 -20.43 44.58
N ARG A 193 58.20 -20.04 43.44
CA ARG A 193 59.55 -20.48 43.05
C ARG A 193 60.63 -19.93 43.99
N GLU A 194 60.46 -18.73 44.53
CA GLU A 194 61.39 -18.16 45.51
C GLU A 194 61.30 -18.86 46.87
N GLU A 195 60.09 -19.08 47.39
CA GLU A 195 59.87 -19.90 48.60
C GLU A 195 60.47 -21.30 48.45
N GLU A 196 60.29 -21.94 47.29
CA GLU A 196 60.84 -23.27 47.04
C GLU A 196 62.37 -23.24 46.96
N LYS A 197 62.97 -22.23 46.31
CA LYS A 197 64.42 -22.01 46.33
C LYS A 197 64.95 -21.81 47.76
N GLN A 198 64.24 -21.05 48.61
CA GLN A 198 64.61 -20.87 50.02
C GLN A 198 64.52 -22.19 50.81
N LYS A 199 63.43 -22.95 50.65
CA LYS A 199 63.26 -24.29 51.27
C LYS A 199 64.39 -25.24 50.84
N ARG A 200 64.75 -25.27 49.54
CA ARG A 200 65.88 -26.06 49.00
C ARG A 200 67.23 -25.61 49.58
N ARG A 201 67.47 -24.30 49.77
CA ARG A 201 68.69 -23.79 50.43
C ARG A 201 68.81 -24.30 51.88
N LEU A 202 67.76 -24.15 52.68
CA LEU A 202 67.72 -24.60 54.08
C LEU A 202 67.94 -26.11 54.23
N ILE A 203 67.39 -26.91 53.30
CA ILE A 203 67.63 -28.37 53.25
C ILE A 203 69.10 -28.67 52.95
N ASN A 204 69.69 -28.00 51.95
CA ASN A 204 71.10 -28.19 51.59
C ASN A 204 72.06 -27.77 52.72
N GLU A 205 71.74 -26.74 53.49
CA GLU A 205 72.51 -26.31 54.66
C GLU A 205 72.44 -27.34 55.80
N LYS A 206 71.26 -27.94 56.07
CA LYS A 206 71.13 -29.05 57.01
C LYS A 206 71.99 -30.25 56.60
N ILE A 207 71.88 -30.69 55.34
CA ILE A 207 72.68 -31.80 54.79
C ILE A 207 74.19 -31.49 54.88
N LYS A 208 74.62 -30.24 54.64
CA LYS A 208 76.02 -29.82 54.80
C LYS A 208 76.49 -29.95 56.26
N ASN A 209 75.67 -29.49 57.20
CA ASN A 209 75.98 -29.55 58.64
C ASN A 209 75.98 -30.99 59.18
N GLU A 210 75.06 -31.84 58.74
CA GLU A 210 75.03 -33.28 59.05
C GLU A 210 76.29 -33.99 58.52
N LYS A 211 76.69 -33.72 57.27
CA LYS A 211 77.95 -34.25 56.71
C LYS A 211 79.18 -33.83 57.52
N ILE A 212 79.22 -32.59 58.03
CA ILE A 212 80.29 -32.11 58.92
C ILE A 212 80.28 -32.86 60.26
N GLN A 213 79.11 -33.10 60.86
CA GLN A 213 79.02 -33.90 62.10
C GLN A 213 79.43 -35.36 61.90
N ILE A 214 79.01 -35.99 60.79
CA ILE A 214 79.41 -37.35 60.43
C ILE A 214 80.93 -37.43 60.24
N ALA A 215 81.53 -36.47 59.52
CA ALA A 215 82.97 -36.41 59.33
C ALA A 215 83.75 -36.25 60.66
N LYS A 216 83.23 -35.48 61.63
CA LYS A 216 83.80 -35.40 62.98
C LYS A 216 83.74 -36.75 63.70
N LYS A 217 82.57 -37.41 63.73
CA LYS A 217 82.38 -38.73 64.36
C LYS A 217 83.24 -39.83 63.74
N ILE A 218 83.52 -39.76 62.43
CA ILE A 218 84.45 -40.69 61.76
C ILE A 218 85.90 -40.45 62.20
N LYS A 219 86.36 -39.18 62.25
CA LYS A 219 87.71 -38.87 62.74
C LYS A 219 87.92 -39.30 64.20
N GLU A 220 86.92 -39.07 65.05
CA GLU A 220 86.90 -39.47 66.45
C GLU A 220 86.96 -41.00 66.63
N LYS A 221 86.14 -41.76 65.87
CA LYS A 221 86.23 -43.23 65.85
C LYS A 221 87.59 -43.74 65.37
N ASN A 222 88.17 -43.14 64.33
CA ASN A 222 89.47 -43.55 63.80
C ASN A 222 90.59 -43.30 64.82
N TYR A 223 90.54 -42.17 65.55
CA TYR A 223 91.49 -41.86 66.62
C TYR A 223 91.37 -42.86 67.80
N LEU A 224 90.14 -43.18 68.22
CA LEU A 224 89.89 -44.21 69.24
C LEU A 224 90.36 -45.61 68.80
N GLN A 225 90.29 -45.94 67.51
CA GLN A 225 90.82 -47.19 66.99
C GLN A 225 92.36 -47.18 66.97
N GLN A 226 93.00 -46.08 66.57
CA GLN A 226 94.47 -45.95 66.61
C GLN A 226 95.04 -46.16 68.02
N LEU A 227 94.38 -45.64 69.05
CA LEU A 227 94.76 -45.87 70.45
C LEU A 227 94.69 -47.36 70.84
N LYS A 228 93.62 -48.07 70.46
CA LYS A 228 93.51 -49.52 70.67
C LYS A 228 94.59 -50.30 69.92
N ASP A 229 94.83 -49.96 68.66
CA ASP A 229 95.86 -50.57 67.84
C ASP A 229 97.28 -50.34 68.42
N GLU A 230 97.49 -49.30 69.23
CA GLU A 230 98.73 -49.08 69.99
C GLU A 230 98.79 -49.88 71.30
N GLU A 231 97.69 -50.01 72.02
CA GLU A 231 97.57 -50.86 73.22
C GLU A 231 97.82 -52.33 72.88
N GLU A 232 97.20 -52.84 71.81
CA GLU A 232 97.43 -54.20 71.31
C GLU A 232 98.89 -54.44 70.90
N LYS A 233 99.55 -53.45 70.27
CA LYS A 233 100.99 -53.53 69.94
C LYS A 233 101.86 -53.59 71.21
N LYS A 234 101.56 -52.81 72.24
CA LYS A 234 102.27 -52.85 73.54
C LYS A 234 102.14 -54.24 74.17
N ILE A 235 100.92 -54.79 74.23
CA ILE A 235 100.63 -56.13 74.75
C ILE A 235 101.33 -57.22 73.92
N LEU A 236 101.42 -57.07 72.60
CA LEU A 236 102.11 -58.03 71.73
C LEU A 236 103.63 -58.02 71.94
N ILE A 237 104.24 -56.84 72.09
CA ILE A 237 105.68 -56.68 72.39
C ILE A 237 106.00 -57.29 73.77
N GLU A 238 105.14 -57.10 74.75
CA GLU A 238 105.29 -57.68 76.09
C GLU A 238 105.21 -59.21 76.06
N LYS A 239 104.22 -59.78 75.38
CA LYS A 239 104.11 -61.23 75.13
C LYS A 239 105.31 -61.80 74.36
N GLN A 240 105.98 -61.02 73.51
CA GLN A 240 107.22 -61.44 72.84
C GLN A 240 108.42 -61.44 73.81
N LYS A 241 108.55 -60.41 74.67
CA LYS A 241 109.58 -60.38 75.74
C LYS A 241 109.42 -61.56 76.71
N GLU A 242 108.20 -61.89 77.09
CA GLU A 242 107.89 -63.04 77.96
C GLU A 242 108.34 -64.36 77.32
N LYS A 243 107.97 -64.59 76.05
CA LYS A 243 108.43 -65.77 75.29
C LYS A 243 109.95 -65.83 75.17
N HIS A 244 110.63 -64.70 75.04
CA HIS A 244 112.09 -64.66 74.97
C HIS A 244 112.74 -65.04 76.32
N ARG A 245 112.21 -64.54 77.45
CA ARG A 245 112.66 -64.96 78.80
C ARG A 245 112.51 -66.46 79.00
N ILE A 246 111.34 -67.01 78.68
CA ILE A 246 111.07 -68.46 78.77
C ILE A 246 112.04 -69.26 77.88
N ALA A 247 112.36 -68.76 76.68
CA ALA A 247 113.33 -69.38 75.78
C ALA A 247 114.78 -69.30 76.29
N GLN A 248 115.16 -68.25 77.03
CA GLN A 248 116.46 -68.14 77.68
C GLN A 248 116.61 -69.14 78.83
N ILE A 249 115.62 -69.22 79.73
CA ILE A 249 115.58 -70.20 80.82
C ILE A 249 115.73 -71.62 80.27
N LYS A 250 114.95 -71.98 79.24
CA LYS A 250 115.05 -73.31 78.58
C LYS A 250 116.40 -73.56 77.90
N ARG A 251 117.11 -72.52 77.42
CA ARG A 251 118.48 -72.67 76.89
C ARG A 251 119.48 -72.94 78.01
N GLU A 252 119.36 -72.28 79.15
CA GLU A 252 120.22 -72.51 80.32
C GLU A 252 119.99 -73.90 80.93
N GLU A 253 118.74 -74.34 81.06
CA GLU A 253 118.39 -75.72 81.44
C GLU A 253 119.01 -76.74 80.50
N LEU A 254 118.90 -76.53 79.18
CA LEU A 254 119.44 -77.45 78.17
C LEU A 254 120.98 -77.42 78.14
N GLN A 255 121.62 -76.29 78.45
CA GLN A 255 123.07 -76.22 78.69
C GLN A 255 123.49 -76.99 79.94
N LYS A 256 122.77 -76.86 81.06
CA LYS A 256 123.01 -77.64 82.29
C LYS A 256 122.86 -79.16 82.02
N GLN A 257 121.83 -79.57 81.28
CA GLN A 257 121.67 -80.97 80.83
C GLN A 257 122.79 -81.44 79.91
N ARG A 258 123.29 -80.59 78.99
CA ARG A 258 124.45 -80.92 78.15
C ARG A 258 125.74 -81.08 78.96
N LEU A 259 125.95 -80.25 79.99
CA LEU A 259 127.10 -80.38 80.90
C LEU A 259 127.06 -81.67 81.72
N MET A 260 125.89 -82.08 82.21
CA MET A 260 125.70 -83.39 82.85
C MET A 260 126.06 -84.53 81.91
N LYS A 261 125.47 -84.54 80.70
CA LYS A 261 125.75 -85.58 79.69
C LYS A 261 127.22 -85.59 79.22
N LEU A 262 127.90 -84.45 79.17
CA LEU A 262 129.34 -84.39 78.88
C LEU A 262 130.21 -85.04 79.96
N ARG A 263 129.81 -84.97 81.24
CA ARG A 263 130.48 -85.72 82.33
C ARG A 263 130.28 -87.22 82.15
N GLU A 264 129.04 -87.66 81.97
CA GLU A 264 128.70 -89.07 81.73
C GLU A 264 129.40 -89.66 80.48
N ILE A 265 129.60 -88.85 79.44
CA ILE A 265 130.30 -89.24 78.21
C ILE A 265 131.82 -89.35 78.47
N ASN A 266 132.43 -88.41 79.20
CA ASN A 266 133.87 -88.46 79.50
C ASN A 266 134.25 -89.67 80.39
N GLU A 267 133.38 -90.09 81.31
CA GLU A 267 133.60 -91.32 82.08
C GLU A 267 133.52 -92.58 81.21
N LYS A 268 132.57 -92.63 80.27
CA LYS A 268 132.41 -93.74 79.30
C LYS A 268 133.50 -93.78 78.22
N ASN A 269 134.12 -92.64 77.92
CA ASN A 269 135.16 -92.54 76.89
C ASN A 269 136.55 -93.02 77.35
N LYS A 270 136.73 -93.39 78.63
CA LYS A 270 138.00 -93.96 79.11
C LYS A 270 138.15 -95.47 78.89
N THR A 271 137.11 -96.14 78.36
CA THR A 271 137.06 -97.62 78.22
C THR A 271 136.73 -98.12 76.81
N LYS A 272 136.55 -97.24 75.81
CA LYS A 272 136.34 -97.61 74.40
C LYS A 272 137.08 -96.68 73.44
N ALA A 273 138.38 -96.94 73.28
CA ALA A 273 139.20 -96.35 72.23
C ALA A 273 139.37 -97.35 71.06
N GLU A 274 138.31 -97.56 70.27
CA GLU A 274 138.37 -98.30 68.99
C GLU A 274 137.11 -98.04 68.13
N LEU A 275 137.27 -98.08 66.79
CA LEU A 275 136.22 -98.05 65.74
C LEU A 275 135.37 -96.76 65.56
N GLU A 276 135.89 -95.84 64.72
CA GLU A 276 135.36 -95.39 63.40
C GLU A 276 133.83 -95.47 63.07
N LYS A 277 133.17 -94.62 62.25
CA LYS A 277 133.47 -93.39 61.45
C LYS A 277 132.14 -92.80 60.83
N ASN A 278 132.12 -91.51 60.41
CA ASN A 278 131.21 -90.86 59.39
C ASN A 278 129.67 -90.71 59.69
N LYS A 279 128.81 -89.82 59.10
CA LYS A 279 128.79 -88.56 58.27
C LYS A 279 127.34 -87.92 58.35
N LYS A 280 127.07 -86.59 58.47
CA LYS A 280 126.80 -85.47 57.47
C LYS A 280 125.81 -85.77 56.31
N ASN A 281 124.90 -84.90 55.77
CA ASN A 281 124.60 -83.42 55.74
C ASN A 281 123.03 -83.19 55.80
N GLU A 282 122.28 -82.04 55.89
CA GLU A 282 122.40 -80.54 55.78
C GLU A 282 122.20 -79.90 54.36
N GLU A 283 121.32 -78.91 54.02
CA GLU A 283 120.16 -78.22 54.69
C GLU A 283 119.33 -77.16 53.81
N LYS A 284 118.03 -76.88 54.12
CA LYS A 284 117.19 -75.59 54.00
C LYS A 284 116.63 -74.89 52.68
N LEU A 285 115.49 -74.15 52.88
CA LEU A 285 115.05 -72.77 52.43
C LEU A 285 114.15 -72.43 51.18
N SER A 286 113.16 -71.49 51.33
CA SER A 286 112.86 -70.25 50.49
C SER A 286 111.41 -69.66 50.63
N GLU A 287 111.01 -68.60 49.86
CA GLU A 287 109.85 -67.67 50.13
C GLU A 287 109.08 -67.09 48.89
N LYS A 288 107.96 -66.32 49.14
CA LYS A 288 107.48 -65.02 48.52
C LYS A 288 106.28 -64.88 47.52
N LYS A 289 105.31 -64.02 47.93
CA LYS A 289 104.61 -62.89 47.21
C LYS A 289 103.44 -63.13 46.21
N SER A 290 102.89 -62.04 45.63
CA SER A 290 101.47 -61.80 45.26
C SER A 290 101.24 -60.72 44.15
N LYS A 291 100.02 -60.61 43.54
CA LYS A 291 99.42 -59.39 42.90
C LYS A 291 97.98 -59.55 42.29
N THR A 292 97.40 -58.48 41.72
CA THR A 292 96.02 -58.29 41.16
C THR A 292 96.01 -57.49 39.84
N VAL A 293 94.93 -57.55 39.02
CA VAL A 293 94.75 -56.85 37.70
C VAL A 293 93.26 -56.43 37.44
N GLU A 294 93.00 -55.56 36.45
CA GLU A 294 91.73 -54.84 36.13
C GLU A 294 91.03 -55.28 34.80
N ALA A 295 90.15 -54.45 34.19
CA ALA A 295 89.14 -54.83 33.17
C ALA A 295 89.09 -53.95 31.88
N THR A 296 88.21 -54.28 30.91
CA THR A 296 88.10 -53.67 29.55
C THR A 296 86.65 -53.47 29.04
N ILE A 297 86.41 -52.51 28.12
CA ILE A 297 85.13 -52.24 27.41
C ILE A 297 85.42 -51.91 25.92
N VAL A 298 84.46 -52.12 25.01
CA VAL A 298 84.56 -51.93 23.54
C VAL A 298 83.33 -51.15 22.99
N GLU A 299 83.51 -50.38 21.91
CA GLU A 299 82.49 -49.55 21.23
C GLU A 299 81.84 -50.27 20.02
N ASN A 300 80.72 -49.74 19.51
CA ASN A 300 80.05 -50.16 18.27
C ASN A 300 79.17 -49.03 17.73
N ASP A 301 79.33 -48.63 16.46
CA ASP A 301 78.66 -47.43 15.92
C ASP A 301 78.35 -47.50 14.40
N ILE A 302 77.26 -48.21 14.02
CA ILE A 302 76.72 -48.24 12.64
C ILE A 302 75.19 -48.45 12.67
N PHE A 303 74.34 -47.41 12.62
CA PHE A 303 72.90 -47.57 12.30
C PHE A 303 72.08 -46.34 11.86
N ASN A 304 72.58 -45.09 11.91
CA ASN A 304 71.70 -43.91 11.89
C ASN A 304 71.12 -43.46 10.53
N GLU A 305 71.82 -43.65 9.40
CA GLU A 305 71.54 -42.92 8.15
C GLU A 305 70.14 -43.18 7.54
N LYS A 306 69.57 -44.38 7.72
CA LYS A 306 68.28 -44.76 7.06
C LYS A 306 67.02 -44.15 7.70
N ILE A 307 67.16 -43.39 8.78
CA ILE A 307 66.02 -42.83 9.52
C ILE A 307 65.66 -41.41 9.04
N GLU A 308 66.61 -40.67 8.47
CA GLU A 308 66.40 -39.26 8.12
C GLU A 308 65.54 -39.07 6.86
N ASP A 309 65.78 -39.84 5.80
CA ASP A 309 65.01 -39.77 4.54
C ASP A 309 63.50 -40.02 4.73
N ILE A 310 63.15 -41.03 5.53
CA ILE A 310 61.75 -41.37 5.83
C ILE A 310 61.06 -40.21 6.57
N ASN A 311 61.76 -39.55 7.49
CA ASN A 311 61.23 -38.38 8.18
C ASN A 311 61.07 -37.17 7.24
N ASN A 312 62.01 -36.96 6.31
CA ASN A 312 61.94 -35.89 5.32
C ASN A 312 60.73 -36.05 4.38
N GLU A 313 60.45 -37.26 3.88
CA GLU A 313 59.27 -37.50 3.03
C GLU A 313 57.95 -37.26 3.81
N ILE A 314 57.87 -37.72 5.06
CA ILE A 314 56.72 -37.47 5.94
C ILE A 314 56.51 -35.96 6.18
N ILE A 315 57.58 -35.17 6.30
CA ILE A 315 57.50 -33.71 6.44
C ILE A 315 56.99 -33.06 5.15
N VAL A 316 57.52 -33.44 3.99
CA VAL A 316 57.10 -32.92 2.68
C VAL A 316 55.62 -33.20 2.43
N ASN A 317 55.12 -34.39 2.73
CA ASN A 317 53.71 -34.73 2.53
C ASN A 317 52.78 -33.96 3.49
N LYS A 318 53.18 -33.76 4.76
CA LYS A 318 52.46 -32.87 5.71
C LYS A 318 52.46 -31.39 5.30
N ILE A 319 53.46 -30.94 4.53
CA ILE A 319 53.48 -29.59 3.96
C ILE A 319 52.49 -29.49 2.79
N LYS A 320 52.51 -30.44 1.84
CA LYS A 320 51.55 -30.51 0.72
C LYS A 320 50.10 -30.52 1.21
N GLU A 321 49.79 -31.34 2.21
CA GLU A 321 48.45 -31.42 2.82
C GLU A 321 48.00 -30.08 3.42
N LYS A 322 48.89 -29.38 4.17
CA LYS A 322 48.60 -28.06 4.73
C LYS A 322 48.35 -26.99 3.66
N VAL A 323 49.07 -27.04 2.54
CA VAL A 323 48.84 -26.14 1.40
C VAL A 323 47.46 -26.39 0.79
N LEU A 324 47.13 -27.66 0.49
CA LEU A 324 45.84 -28.05 -0.09
C LEU A 324 44.65 -27.69 0.83
N LEU A 325 44.77 -27.92 2.14
CA LEU A 325 43.77 -27.50 3.13
C LEU A 325 43.61 -25.97 3.19
N LYS A 326 44.71 -25.21 3.06
CA LYS A 326 44.66 -23.74 2.99
C LYS A 326 43.96 -23.27 1.72
N GLU A 327 44.28 -23.83 0.56
CA GLU A 327 43.63 -23.50 -0.71
C GLU A 327 42.13 -23.78 -0.69
N LEU A 328 41.71 -24.94 -0.19
CA LEU A 328 40.29 -25.26 0.00
C LEU A 328 39.59 -24.28 0.96
N SER A 329 40.27 -23.86 2.04
CA SER A 329 39.74 -22.84 2.96
C SER A 329 39.59 -21.47 2.28
N GLU A 330 40.52 -21.09 1.41
CA GLU A 330 40.45 -19.84 0.65
C GLU A 330 39.37 -19.88 -0.42
N GLN A 331 39.20 -20.99 -1.15
CA GLN A 331 38.12 -21.18 -2.10
C GLN A 331 36.76 -21.07 -1.41
N ARG A 332 36.58 -21.76 -0.27
CA ARG A 332 35.35 -21.72 0.53
C ARG A 332 35.08 -20.32 1.11
N ASN A 333 36.11 -19.59 1.55
CA ASN A 333 35.95 -18.22 2.01
C ASN A 333 35.55 -17.27 0.86
N LYS A 334 36.22 -17.35 -0.30
CA LYS A 334 35.87 -16.60 -1.53
C LYS A 334 34.44 -16.92 -1.99
N GLU A 335 33.96 -18.16 -1.81
CA GLU A 335 32.56 -18.53 -2.08
C GLU A 335 31.58 -17.96 -1.04
N ILE A 336 31.91 -18.02 0.25
CA ILE A 336 31.12 -17.42 1.33
C ILE A 336 31.02 -15.90 1.16
N GLU A 337 32.09 -15.23 0.71
CA GLU A 337 32.06 -13.82 0.35
C GLU A 337 31.17 -13.56 -0.88
N LYS A 338 31.31 -14.33 -1.97
CA LYS A 338 30.38 -14.26 -3.11
C LYS A 338 28.92 -14.43 -2.68
N ARG A 339 28.61 -15.36 -1.76
CA ARG A 339 27.25 -15.58 -1.22
C ARG A 339 26.78 -14.47 -0.26
N LYS A 340 27.67 -13.83 0.50
CA LYS A 340 27.36 -12.70 1.39
C LYS A 340 27.14 -11.39 0.62
N TYR A 341 27.88 -11.18 -0.47
CA TYR A 341 27.87 -9.95 -1.26
C TYR A 341 27.08 -10.05 -2.58
N SER A 342 26.53 -11.20 -2.95
CA SER A 342 25.65 -11.36 -4.13
C SER A 342 24.43 -10.43 -4.07
N TYR A 343 23.86 -10.23 -2.88
CA TYR A 343 22.76 -9.28 -2.62
C TYR A 343 23.16 -7.80 -2.81
N TYR A 344 24.46 -7.49 -2.90
CA TYR A 344 24.98 -6.13 -3.09
C TYR A 344 25.62 -5.93 -4.47
N ASN A 345 26.06 -7.02 -5.13
CA ASN A 345 26.70 -7.00 -6.45
C ASN A 345 25.77 -7.37 -7.61
N GLN A 346 24.45 -7.23 -7.44
CA GLN A 346 23.55 -7.04 -8.58
C GLN A 346 23.80 -5.68 -9.23
N LYS A 347 24.87 -5.59 -10.03
CA LYS A 347 24.89 -4.63 -11.13
C LYS A 347 23.72 -4.99 -12.05
N PRO A 348 22.85 -4.04 -12.43
CA PRO A 348 21.85 -4.31 -13.46
C PRO A 348 22.57 -4.48 -14.79
N GLU A 349 22.73 -5.72 -15.25
CA GLU A 349 23.02 -5.96 -16.66
C GLU A 349 21.84 -5.44 -17.49
N ASN A 350 22.14 -4.67 -18.54
CA ASN A 350 21.15 -3.89 -19.27
C ASN A 350 20.30 -4.74 -20.24
N GLN A 351 19.58 -5.74 -19.73
CA GLN A 351 18.37 -6.23 -20.39
C GLN A 351 17.25 -5.23 -20.18
N ILE A 352 17.22 -4.18 -21.01
CA ILE A 352 16.17 -3.17 -21.04
C ILE A 352 14.89 -3.78 -21.61
N LYS A 353 14.19 -4.57 -20.79
CA LYS A 353 12.74 -4.76 -20.94
C LYS A 353 12.11 -3.44 -20.52
N SER A 354 11.72 -2.62 -21.51
CA SER A 354 11.15 -1.30 -21.26
C SER A 354 9.84 -1.43 -20.50
N ASP A 355 9.88 -1.10 -19.20
CA ASP A 355 8.68 -1.03 -18.35
C ASP A 355 7.81 0.15 -18.77
N ASN A 356 6.94 -0.12 -19.74
CA ASN A 356 6.04 0.86 -20.31
C ASN A 356 4.98 1.37 -19.30
N THR A 357 4.88 0.79 -18.09
CA THR A 357 3.93 1.27 -17.06
C THR A 357 4.36 2.59 -16.43
N LYS A 358 5.66 2.93 -16.46
CA LYS A 358 6.14 4.25 -15.99
C LYS A 358 5.59 5.41 -16.83
N TYR A 359 5.15 5.13 -18.05
CA TYR A 359 4.53 6.11 -18.96
C TYR A 359 3.02 6.36 -18.67
N PHE A 360 2.46 5.86 -17.58
CA PHE A 360 1.03 6.09 -17.23
C PHE A 360 0.75 7.34 -16.38
N PHE A 361 1.77 8.03 -15.86
CA PHE A 361 1.61 9.13 -14.90
C PHE A 361 2.28 10.47 -15.31
N ASP A 362 3.01 10.49 -16.42
CA ASP A 362 3.65 11.70 -16.97
C ASP A 362 2.69 12.34 -18.00
N GLU A 363 1.96 13.40 -17.63
CA GLU A 363 0.95 14.02 -18.50
C GLU A 363 1.52 14.51 -19.85
N ASN A 364 2.83 14.82 -19.90
CA ASN A 364 3.57 15.29 -21.07
C ASN A 364 3.87 14.19 -22.14
N ILE A 365 3.34 12.97 -21.99
CA ILE A 365 3.63 11.85 -22.91
C ILE A 365 2.87 11.98 -24.24
N VAL A 366 1.68 12.58 -24.23
CA VAL A 366 0.94 12.91 -25.46
C VAL A 366 1.75 13.87 -26.33
N ASP A 367 2.44 14.84 -25.72
CA ASP A 367 3.31 15.80 -26.41
C ASP A 367 4.59 15.13 -26.94
N LYS A 368 5.21 14.23 -26.15
CA LYS A 368 6.41 13.47 -26.59
C LYS A 368 6.13 12.44 -27.69
N LEU A 369 4.93 11.87 -27.74
CA LEU A 369 4.54 10.91 -28.79
C LEU A 369 4.14 11.62 -30.09
N SER A 370 3.44 12.76 -30.01
CA SER A 370 3.07 13.56 -31.18
C SER A 370 4.28 14.27 -31.82
N SER A 371 5.24 14.75 -31.03
CA SER A 371 6.44 15.42 -31.57
C SER A 371 7.38 14.51 -32.38
N ASN A 372 7.28 13.19 -32.21
CA ASN A 372 8.09 12.21 -32.95
C ASN A 372 7.45 11.72 -34.26
N SER A 373 6.18 12.06 -34.56
CA SER A 373 5.49 11.57 -35.76
C SER A 373 5.59 12.48 -37.00
N GLU A 374 6.04 13.74 -36.87
CA GLU A 374 5.92 14.75 -37.95
C GLU A 374 7.26 15.27 -38.50
N LYS A 375 8.18 14.37 -38.88
CA LYS A 375 9.19 14.67 -39.92
C LYS A 375 8.59 14.51 -41.33
N ARG A 376 7.46 15.19 -41.60
CA ARG A 376 6.85 15.27 -42.94
C ARG A 376 6.31 16.68 -43.23
N ILE A 377 7.19 17.48 -43.84
CA ILE A 377 6.94 18.55 -44.82
C ILE A 377 5.69 19.41 -44.57
N ILE A 378 5.98 20.60 -44.05
CA ILE A 378 5.27 21.88 -44.19
C ILE A 378 4.19 21.89 -45.29
N ASN A 379 2.96 22.24 -44.90
CA ASN A 379 2.15 23.20 -45.67
C ASN A 379 1.11 23.87 -44.78
N GLU A 380 1.21 25.20 -44.65
CA GLU A 380 0.41 25.98 -43.70
C GLU A 380 -1.03 26.15 -44.19
N THR A 381 -1.98 25.43 -43.59
CA THR A 381 -3.41 25.74 -43.69
C THR A 381 -4.02 25.84 -42.30
N LYS A 382 -4.61 27.01 -42.01
CA LYS A 382 -5.19 27.34 -40.69
C LYS A 382 -6.36 26.41 -40.38
N ARG A 383 -6.11 25.36 -39.58
CA ARG A 383 -7.17 24.43 -39.12
C ARG A 383 -8.07 25.09 -38.08
N GLU A 384 -9.14 25.71 -38.57
CA GLU A 384 -10.22 26.20 -37.72
C GLU A 384 -10.82 25.07 -36.87
N LYS A 385 -11.09 25.36 -35.59
CA LYS A 385 -11.67 24.40 -34.66
C LYS A 385 -13.16 24.21 -34.96
N LYS A 386 -13.49 23.27 -35.87
CA LYS A 386 -14.87 22.84 -36.16
C LYS A 386 -15.62 22.55 -34.86
N LYS A 387 -16.69 23.32 -34.61
CA LYS A 387 -17.57 23.13 -33.45
C LYS A 387 -18.43 21.87 -33.68
N LEU A 388 -18.55 21.02 -32.66
CA LEU A 388 -19.49 19.91 -32.67
C LEU A 388 -20.93 20.43 -32.68
N GLU A 389 -21.68 20.11 -33.73
CA GLU A 389 -23.10 20.45 -33.83
C GLU A 389 -23.94 19.61 -32.86
N LYS A 390 -24.72 20.30 -32.02
CA LYS A 390 -25.62 19.64 -31.07
C LYS A 390 -26.88 19.18 -31.78
N LYS A 391 -26.99 17.89 -32.10
CA LYS A 391 -28.21 17.28 -32.66
C LYS A 391 -29.43 17.62 -31.79
N ILE A 392 -30.39 18.33 -32.38
CA ILE A 392 -31.68 18.63 -31.73
C ILE A 392 -32.57 17.39 -31.83
N ILE A 393 -32.73 16.68 -30.71
CA ILE A 393 -33.67 15.56 -30.61
C ILE A 393 -35.09 16.14 -30.53
N LYS A 394 -35.80 16.17 -31.66
CA LYS A 394 -37.25 16.39 -31.68
C LYS A 394 -37.95 15.07 -31.29
N PRO A 395 -38.97 15.09 -30.40
CA PRO A 395 -39.71 13.88 -30.05
C PRO A 395 -40.52 13.38 -31.25
N LYS A 396 -40.47 12.08 -31.53
CA LYS A 396 -41.37 11.45 -32.51
C LYS A 396 -42.80 11.47 -31.95
N LYS A 397 -43.77 11.82 -32.79
CA LYS A 397 -45.14 11.30 -32.69
C LYS A 397 -45.25 10.04 -33.55
N ASN A 398 -46.15 9.15 -33.18
CA ASN A 398 -46.44 7.93 -33.93
C ASN A 398 -47.19 8.27 -35.22
N ASN A 399 -46.94 7.51 -36.29
CA ASN A 399 -47.92 6.59 -36.88
C ASN A 399 -47.24 5.75 -38.00
N SER A 400 -48.02 4.91 -38.67
CA SER A 400 -47.59 3.68 -39.34
C SER A 400 -47.26 3.80 -40.84
N GLU A 401 -46.68 2.70 -41.33
CA GLU A 401 -46.74 2.14 -42.69
C GLU A 401 -46.09 2.84 -43.90
N ASN A 402 -45.21 2.05 -44.53
CA ASN A 402 -45.12 1.78 -45.97
C ASN A 402 -45.29 2.93 -46.97
N ASN A 403 -44.20 3.28 -47.65
CA ASN A 403 -43.98 2.65 -48.96
C ASN A 403 -42.52 2.66 -49.43
N GLN A 404 -42.27 1.95 -50.53
CA GLN A 404 -40.93 1.59 -51.01
C GLN A 404 -40.27 2.63 -51.94
N ASN A 405 -38.98 2.38 -52.21
CA ASN A 405 -38.23 2.69 -53.43
C ASN A 405 -37.51 4.06 -53.61
N GLN A 406 -36.18 3.91 -53.73
CA GLN A 406 -35.27 4.61 -54.65
C GLN A 406 -34.96 6.09 -54.43
N ARG A 407 -33.73 6.34 -53.94
CA ARG A 407 -32.62 6.81 -54.80
C ARG A 407 -31.27 6.42 -54.20
N ASN A 408 -30.27 6.20 -55.06
CA ASN A 408 -29.06 5.47 -54.71
C ASN A 408 -28.04 6.34 -53.96
N ILE A 409 -27.57 5.85 -52.80
CA ILE A 409 -26.23 6.13 -52.28
C ILE A 409 -25.60 4.78 -51.88
N ILE A 410 -24.56 4.37 -52.60
CA ILE A 410 -23.84 3.12 -52.33
C ILE A 410 -22.73 3.41 -51.31
N THR A 411 -22.97 3.08 -50.03
CA THR A 411 -21.96 3.21 -48.96
C THR A 411 -21.94 2.00 -48.03
N ALA A 412 -21.43 0.88 -48.54
CA ALA A 412 -20.55 -0.10 -47.85
C ALA A 412 -20.91 -0.70 -46.47
N PHE A 413 -22.07 -0.45 -45.87
CA PHE A 413 -22.38 -0.88 -44.48
C PHE A 413 -23.68 -1.69 -44.28
N ASN A 414 -24.34 -2.12 -45.36
CA ASN A 414 -25.51 -3.02 -45.30
C ASN A 414 -25.15 -4.49 -45.55
N ALA A 415 -24.04 -4.97 -44.98
CA ALA A 415 -23.85 -6.41 -44.81
C ALA A 415 -24.61 -6.82 -43.53
N GLN A 416 -25.70 -7.59 -43.68
CA GLN A 416 -26.27 -8.34 -42.57
C GLN A 416 -25.43 -9.60 -42.37
N PRO A 417 -24.71 -9.79 -41.24
CA PRO A 417 -24.11 -11.07 -40.90
C PRO A 417 -25.19 -12.00 -40.31
N VAL A 418 -26.18 -12.39 -41.12
CA VAL A 418 -27.02 -13.57 -40.80
C VAL A 418 -26.22 -14.81 -41.21
N ILE A 419 -25.11 -15.02 -40.51
CA ILE A 419 -24.72 -16.37 -40.14
C ILE A 419 -25.54 -16.63 -38.88
N GLU A 420 -26.55 -17.48 -38.99
CA GLU A 420 -27.16 -18.07 -37.80
C GLU A 420 -26.02 -18.74 -37.02
N LEU A 421 -25.76 -18.23 -35.81
CA LEU A 421 -24.78 -18.83 -34.92
C LEU A 421 -25.30 -20.21 -34.53
N ARG A 422 -24.90 -21.23 -35.30
CA ARG A 422 -25.04 -22.65 -34.92
C ARG A 422 -24.71 -22.74 -33.45
N GLU A 423 -25.65 -23.22 -32.64
CA GLU A 423 -25.56 -23.19 -31.19
C GLU A 423 -24.24 -23.80 -30.75
N LYS A 424 -23.27 -22.94 -30.40
CA LYS A 424 -22.02 -23.40 -29.80
C LYS A 424 -22.43 -24.05 -28.48
N LYS A 425 -22.23 -25.36 -28.38
CA LYS A 425 -22.35 -26.08 -27.11
C LYS A 425 -21.22 -25.62 -26.20
N PHE A 426 -21.42 -24.47 -25.57
CA PHE A 426 -20.48 -23.87 -24.64
C PHE A 426 -20.29 -24.83 -23.48
N THR A 427 -19.02 -25.16 -23.18
CA THR A 427 -18.68 -25.99 -22.02
C THR A 427 -18.74 -25.14 -20.76
N GLU A 428 -19.96 -24.85 -20.30
CA GLU A 428 -20.17 -24.13 -19.05
C GLU A 428 -19.67 -24.98 -17.87
N LYS A 429 -18.82 -24.38 -17.04
CA LYS A 429 -18.56 -24.88 -15.69
C LYS A 429 -19.24 -23.96 -14.69
N THR A 430 -20.14 -24.51 -13.88
CA THR A 430 -20.90 -23.81 -12.85
C THR A 430 -20.44 -24.26 -11.47
N GLU A 431 -20.04 -23.31 -10.63
CA GLU A 431 -19.60 -23.56 -9.25
C GLU A 431 -20.45 -22.76 -8.27
N ILE A 432 -21.07 -23.44 -7.31
CA ILE A 432 -22.03 -22.86 -6.36
C ILE A 432 -21.35 -22.63 -5.02
N PHE A 433 -21.29 -21.37 -4.61
CA PHE A 433 -20.70 -20.93 -3.34
C PHE A 433 -21.79 -20.58 -2.34
N LEU A 434 -21.94 -21.41 -1.30
CA LEU A 434 -22.83 -21.17 -0.15
C LEU A 434 -22.18 -20.18 0.83
N PHE A 435 -22.93 -19.17 1.26
CA PHE A 435 -22.51 -18.20 2.29
C PHE A 435 -23.30 -18.37 3.59
N GLU A 436 -22.67 -18.16 4.74
CA GLU A 436 -23.40 -18.04 6.00
C GLU A 436 -24.29 -16.78 6.01
N ASN A 437 -25.47 -16.86 6.64
CA ASN A 437 -26.51 -15.82 6.62
C ASN A 437 -25.99 -14.38 6.85
N SER A 438 -25.03 -14.19 7.76
CA SER A 438 -24.47 -12.88 8.13
C SER A 438 -23.18 -12.52 7.38
N GLN A 439 -22.48 -13.51 6.80
CA GLN A 439 -21.15 -13.32 6.24
C GLN A 439 -21.21 -12.70 4.83
N LEU A 440 -20.38 -11.68 4.60
CA LEU A 440 -20.23 -11.00 3.31
C LEU A 440 -18.96 -11.43 2.55
N ASP A 441 -17.88 -11.72 3.28
CA ASP A 441 -16.60 -12.11 2.69
C ASP A 441 -16.59 -13.60 2.30
N LEU A 442 -16.02 -13.89 1.13
CA LEU A 442 -15.66 -15.26 0.72
C LEU A 442 -14.80 -15.93 1.80
N ASP A 443 -15.06 -17.18 2.12
CA ASP A 443 -14.15 -17.97 2.97
C ASP A 443 -12.81 -18.27 2.26
N THR A 444 -11.77 -18.56 3.04
CA THR A 444 -10.48 -19.10 2.63
C THR A 444 -10.60 -20.27 1.64
N SER A 445 -11.44 -21.28 1.92
CA SER A 445 -11.65 -22.44 1.05
C SER A 445 -12.24 -22.04 -0.31
N GLN A 446 -13.16 -21.07 -0.31
CA GLN A 446 -13.79 -20.52 -1.51
C GLN A 446 -12.81 -19.69 -2.33
N LYS A 447 -11.98 -18.87 -1.66
CA LYS A 447 -10.89 -18.09 -2.28
C LYS A 447 -9.88 -19.00 -2.97
N ILE A 448 -9.53 -20.14 -2.38
CA ILE A 448 -8.62 -21.13 -2.98
C ILE A 448 -9.24 -21.71 -4.26
N LYS A 449 -10.44 -22.30 -4.20
CA LYS A 449 -11.16 -22.81 -5.39
C LYS A 449 -11.28 -21.78 -6.51
N ILE A 450 -11.68 -20.55 -6.19
CA ILE A 450 -11.79 -19.47 -7.18
C ILE A 450 -10.42 -19.14 -7.80
N SER A 451 -9.34 -19.18 -7.03
CA SER A 451 -7.98 -18.95 -7.57
C SER A 451 -7.49 -20.09 -8.48
N GLU A 452 -7.84 -21.35 -8.18
CA GLU A 452 -7.55 -22.50 -9.03
C GLU A 452 -8.28 -22.39 -10.38
N TYR A 453 -9.59 -22.07 -10.34
CA TYR A 453 -10.37 -21.84 -11.56
C TYR A 453 -9.88 -20.63 -12.36
N VAL A 454 -9.55 -19.51 -11.71
CA VAL A 454 -8.95 -18.36 -12.42
C VAL A 454 -7.61 -18.73 -13.06
N GLY A 455 -6.77 -19.53 -12.39
CA GLY A 455 -5.52 -20.05 -12.97
C GLY A 455 -5.73 -20.83 -14.27
N GLN A 456 -6.83 -21.60 -14.37
CA GLN A 456 -7.20 -22.33 -15.59
C GLN A 456 -7.78 -21.42 -16.71
N VAL A 457 -8.46 -20.32 -16.36
CA VAL A 457 -9.21 -19.49 -17.34
C VAL A 457 -8.59 -18.12 -17.67
N ILE A 458 -7.53 -17.69 -16.97
CA ILE A 458 -6.95 -16.35 -17.12
C ILE A 458 -6.48 -16.08 -18.56
N ASN A 459 -5.79 -17.05 -19.17
CA ASN A 459 -5.25 -16.96 -20.53
C ASN A 459 -6.25 -17.35 -21.64
N LYS A 460 -7.47 -17.80 -21.27
CA LYS A 460 -8.53 -18.21 -22.21
C LYS A 460 -9.53 -17.05 -22.47
N PRO A 461 -10.24 -17.02 -23.60
CA PRO A 461 -11.28 -16.03 -23.90
C PRO A 461 -12.61 -16.31 -23.17
N ILE A 462 -12.55 -16.64 -21.87
CA ILE A 462 -13.70 -17.03 -21.06
C ILE A 462 -14.38 -15.81 -20.42
N LYS A 463 -15.70 -15.70 -20.58
CA LYS A 463 -16.60 -14.82 -19.82
C LYS A 463 -16.96 -15.50 -18.50
N ILE A 464 -17.07 -14.72 -17.43
CA ILE A 464 -17.50 -15.17 -16.12
C ILE A 464 -18.82 -14.49 -15.80
N GLU A 465 -19.83 -15.25 -15.40
CA GLU A 465 -21.12 -14.73 -14.96
C GLU A 465 -21.37 -15.13 -13.52
N ILE A 466 -21.62 -14.13 -12.68
CA ILE A 466 -21.96 -14.32 -11.27
C ILE A 466 -23.49 -14.23 -11.18
N LYS A 467 -24.15 -15.38 -11.04
CA LYS A 467 -25.62 -15.50 -10.96
C LYS A 467 -26.07 -15.62 -9.50
N LEU A 468 -27.09 -14.84 -9.11
CA LEU A 468 -27.62 -14.80 -7.75
C LEU A 468 -29.14 -14.88 -7.74
N HIS A 469 -29.69 -15.77 -6.90
CA HIS A 469 -31.10 -15.75 -6.53
C HIS A 469 -31.34 -14.62 -5.52
N SER A 470 -31.82 -13.47 -5.99
CA SER A 470 -31.99 -12.29 -5.13
C SER A 470 -32.89 -11.25 -5.78
N LYS A 471 -33.75 -10.61 -4.96
CA LYS A 471 -34.53 -9.46 -5.41
C LYS A 471 -33.61 -8.27 -5.62
N LYS A 472 -33.91 -7.43 -6.62
CA LYS A 472 -33.08 -6.28 -7.05
C LYS A 472 -32.74 -5.22 -5.97
N GLN A 473 -33.17 -5.42 -4.72
CA GLN A 473 -32.92 -4.56 -3.57
C GLN A 473 -32.07 -5.20 -2.44
N ASP A 474 -31.72 -6.50 -2.49
CA ASP A 474 -30.96 -7.13 -1.39
C ASP A 474 -29.51 -6.62 -1.35
N LYS A 475 -29.21 -5.84 -0.31
CA LYS A 475 -27.89 -5.22 -0.12
C LYS A 475 -26.78 -6.26 0.13
N THR A 476 -27.12 -7.40 0.74
CA THR A 476 -26.20 -8.49 1.09
C THR A 476 -25.71 -9.23 -0.16
N ALA A 477 -26.62 -9.78 -0.98
CA ALA A 477 -26.30 -10.43 -2.25
C ALA A 477 -25.55 -9.50 -3.22
N LYS A 478 -25.94 -8.23 -3.28
CA LYS A 478 -25.21 -7.19 -4.04
C LYS A 478 -23.81 -6.90 -3.50
N SER A 479 -23.59 -7.03 -2.19
CA SER A 479 -22.25 -6.86 -1.59
C SER A 479 -21.37 -8.08 -1.84
N ARG A 480 -21.89 -9.30 -1.65
CA ARG A 480 -21.18 -10.56 -1.92
C ARG A 480 -20.73 -10.66 -3.38
N SER A 481 -21.63 -10.39 -4.34
CA SER A 481 -21.30 -10.40 -5.79
C SER A 481 -20.24 -9.37 -6.18
N LEU A 482 -20.29 -8.17 -5.59
CA LEU A 482 -19.24 -7.16 -5.79
C LEU A 482 -17.89 -7.57 -5.17
N LEU A 483 -17.88 -8.25 -4.02
CA LEU A 483 -16.67 -8.80 -3.40
C LEU A 483 -16.06 -9.92 -4.23
N ILE A 484 -16.88 -10.84 -4.77
CA ILE A 484 -16.44 -11.87 -5.73
C ILE A 484 -15.83 -11.21 -6.98
N ARG A 485 -16.51 -10.22 -7.58
CA ARG A 485 -15.99 -9.50 -8.75
C ARG A 485 -14.67 -8.78 -8.44
N ALA A 486 -14.53 -8.17 -7.26
CA ALA A 486 -13.28 -7.55 -6.83
C ALA A 486 -12.15 -8.58 -6.62
N PHE A 487 -12.48 -9.79 -6.12
CA PHE A 487 -11.51 -10.87 -5.95
C PHE A 487 -11.05 -11.47 -7.30
N LEU A 488 -11.97 -11.72 -8.23
CA LEU A 488 -11.65 -12.14 -9.61
C LEU A 488 -10.75 -11.11 -10.33
N VAL A 489 -11.00 -9.82 -10.14
CA VAL A 489 -10.18 -8.73 -10.69
C VAL A 489 -8.79 -8.67 -10.02
N LYS A 490 -8.71 -8.88 -8.71
CA LYS A 490 -7.43 -9.01 -7.99
C LYS A 490 -6.59 -10.20 -8.49
N LEU A 491 -7.23 -11.26 -8.97
CA LEU A 491 -6.59 -12.42 -9.61
C LEU A 491 -6.28 -12.21 -11.11
N GLY A 492 -6.52 -11.02 -11.67
CA GLY A 492 -6.12 -10.65 -13.03
C GLY A 492 -7.21 -10.74 -14.11
N ILE A 493 -8.45 -11.13 -13.77
CA ILE A 493 -9.55 -11.13 -14.75
C ILE A 493 -10.04 -9.69 -15.00
N SER A 494 -10.04 -9.28 -16.27
CA SER A 494 -10.55 -7.96 -16.68
C SER A 494 -12.01 -7.73 -16.26
N HIS A 495 -12.32 -6.52 -15.77
CA HIS A 495 -13.69 -6.10 -15.43
C HIS A 495 -14.72 -6.36 -16.53
N ASN A 496 -14.32 -6.33 -17.81
CA ASN A 496 -15.19 -6.52 -18.96
C ASN A 496 -15.53 -8.00 -19.22
N ARG A 497 -14.76 -8.94 -18.65
CA ARG A 497 -15.02 -10.39 -18.73
C ARG A 497 -16.00 -10.87 -17.65
N ILE A 498 -16.37 -10.03 -16.68
CA ILE A 498 -17.20 -10.42 -15.52
C ILE A 498 -18.54 -9.71 -15.55
N ASN A 499 -19.60 -10.48 -15.77
CA ASN A 499 -21.01 -10.06 -15.64
C ASN A 499 -21.55 -10.40 -14.23
N ILE A 500 -22.57 -9.67 -13.77
CA ILE A 500 -23.32 -10.00 -12.54
C ILE A 500 -24.80 -9.96 -12.88
N GLU A 501 -25.49 -11.08 -12.68
CA GLU A 501 -26.91 -11.23 -12.99
C GLU A 501 -27.71 -11.53 -11.72
N PHE A 502 -28.78 -10.77 -11.54
CA PHE A 502 -29.72 -10.90 -10.43
C PHE A 502 -31.04 -11.38 -11.02
N ASP A 503 -31.35 -12.65 -10.80
CA ASP A 503 -32.60 -13.26 -11.23
C ASP A 503 -33.45 -13.63 -10.01
N GLU A 504 -34.74 -13.36 -10.11
CA GLU A 504 -35.73 -13.66 -9.07
C GLU A 504 -36.40 -15.02 -9.31
N ASN A 505 -36.23 -15.60 -10.51
CA ASN A 505 -36.83 -16.85 -10.95
C ASN A 505 -35.85 -18.04 -11.03
N TYR A 506 -34.55 -17.84 -10.74
CA TYR A 506 -33.57 -18.94 -10.77
C TYR A 506 -33.88 -19.94 -9.66
N SER A 507 -34.45 -21.10 -10.02
CA SER A 507 -35.01 -22.09 -9.08
C SER A 507 -33.97 -23.00 -8.42
N GLU A 508 -32.74 -22.98 -8.92
CA GLU A 508 -31.64 -23.87 -8.49
C GLU A 508 -30.77 -23.30 -7.35
N LEU A 509 -31.00 -22.04 -6.95
CA LEU A 509 -30.17 -21.31 -5.99
C LEU A 509 -30.99 -20.79 -4.82
N THR A 510 -30.54 -21.03 -3.59
CA THR A 510 -31.11 -20.38 -2.40
C THR A 510 -30.57 -18.96 -2.22
N LYS A 511 -31.21 -18.17 -1.34
CA LYS A 511 -30.84 -16.76 -1.05
C LYS A 511 -29.41 -16.53 -0.54
N ASN A 512 -28.69 -17.60 -0.20
CA ASN A 512 -27.31 -17.54 0.29
C ASN A 512 -26.29 -18.15 -0.68
N GLU A 513 -26.74 -18.71 -1.80
CA GLU A 513 -25.88 -19.29 -2.81
C GLU A 513 -25.58 -18.30 -3.93
N ILE A 514 -24.37 -18.41 -4.47
CA ILE A 514 -23.93 -17.64 -5.64
C ILE A 514 -23.28 -18.62 -6.60
N ALA A 515 -23.85 -18.75 -7.80
CA ALA A 515 -23.24 -19.51 -8.88
C ALA A 515 -22.22 -18.62 -9.62
N ILE A 516 -21.05 -19.18 -9.91
CA ILE A 516 -20.09 -18.61 -10.85
C ILE A 516 -20.05 -19.53 -12.08
N SER A 517 -20.59 -19.04 -13.19
CA SER A 517 -20.55 -19.71 -14.50
C SER A 517 -19.32 -19.24 -15.28
N PHE A 518 -18.53 -20.18 -15.78
CA PHE A 518 -17.41 -19.93 -16.69
C PHE A 518 -17.80 -20.36 -18.11
N ILE A 519 -17.93 -19.39 -19.02
CA ILE A 519 -18.41 -19.59 -20.40
C ILE A 519 -17.28 -19.27 -21.38
N GLU A 520 -16.83 -20.26 -22.14
CA GLU A 520 -15.84 -20.10 -23.21
C GLU A 520 -16.52 -19.56 -24.49
N ILE A 521 -15.91 -18.60 -25.20
CA ILE A 521 -16.54 -17.86 -26.32
C ILE A 521 -16.10 -18.36 -27.70
#